data_AF-G4TXX4-F1
#
_entry.id   AF-G4TXX4-F1
#
_cell.length_a   1.000
_cell.length_b   1.000
_cell.length_c   1.000
_cell.angle_alpha   90.00
_cell.angle_beta   90.00
_cell.angle_gamma   90.00
#
_symmetry.space_group_name_H-M   'P 1'
#
loop_
_entity.id
_entity.type
_entity.pdbx_description
1 polymer ?
#
loop_
_entity_poly.entity_id
_entity_poly.type
_entity_poly.pdbx_seq_one_letter_code
_entity_poly.pdbx_strand_id
1 'polypeptide(L)'
;MSPASRLYLSAIVYVVSIYSDGPIYQEVAALRSAAKAVHERKSSPSYKASPLQHSATPKVELKDIMGIVGSVYDAPANIEKRAIFIYVSPSGSDSNSGTSTSAPLLTIQAAVNKAVAGDTIFLRAGTYAPTKNIQITKSGTAASPITLKNYNGEKVVIDGENMPYTPAALGASLPNADRGAIHIEGANYWIIEGLEIIHGAYGLYARDSSNNIYRNLITRDNYESGLQIQGTASYNQVINLDSYGNRDPRKNGESADGLAIKEGSGVGNVVRGARLWNNADDGFDAWEFASPIYVENSVAWGNGFNRWGFTDFVGDGNGWKAGGNGVAGNHIFNNTMAFSNAVTGFVDNKNPGKITFIDCTAWNHTSAGFKVTSSPSVLKANLAVKNNPNSNLGSAVSQSGNSWNIGGTWTLPNTNPSVITGPRTSAGLIPSTNFLVPSGSTVGASFV
;
A
#
# COMPACT_ATOMS: atom_id res chain seq x y z
N MET A 1 -19.67 50.15 -23.25
CA MET A 1 -18.91 49.70 -22.06
C MET A 1 -17.63 50.49 -21.98
N SER A 2 -17.24 50.96 -20.79
CA SER A 2 -15.98 51.69 -20.63
C SER A 2 -14.79 50.71 -20.72
N PRO A 3 -13.57 51.19 -21.02
CA PRO A 3 -12.36 50.35 -21.07
C PRO A 3 -12.13 49.56 -19.78
N ALA A 4 -12.46 50.14 -18.62
CA ALA A 4 -12.41 49.48 -17.32
C ALA A 4 -13.38 48.30 -17.21
N SER A 5 -14.57 48.37 -17.83
CA SER A 5 -15.54 47.25 -17.82
C SER A 5 -15.06 46.07 -18.67
N ARG A 6 -14.23 46.31 -19.70
CA ARG A 6 -13.63 45.25 -20.52
C ARG A 6 -12.50 44.52 -19.78
N LEU A 7 -11.66 45.24 -19.04
CA LEU A 7 -10.63 44.61 -18.18
C LEU A 7 -11.25 43.72 -17.09
N TYR A 8 -12.37 44.16 -16.50
CA TYR A 8 -13.12 43.40 -15.49
C TYR A 8 -13.69 42.09 -16.02
N LEU A 9 -14.26 42.09 -17.23
CA LEU A 9 -14.77 40.87 -17.85
C LEU A 9 -13.64 39.91 -18.24
N SER A 10 -12.52 40.44 -18.72
CA SER A 10 -11.34 39.64 -19.09
C SER A 10 -10.70 38.95 -17.88
N ALA A 11 -10.64 39.61 -16.71
CA ALA A 11 -10.13 39.01 -15.49
C ALA A 11 -11.02 37.87 -14.97
N ILE A 12 -12.34 38.04 -15.03
CA ILE A 12 -13.32 37.00 -14.64
C ILE A 12 -13.26 35.81 -15.61
N VAL A 13 -13.17 36.06 -16.93
CA VAL A 13 -13.03 35.00 -17.94
C VAL A 13 -11.69 34.28 -17.81
N TYR A 14 -10.61 34.99 -17.49
CA TYR A 14 -9.30 34.39 -17.26
C TYR A 14 -9.34 33.44 -16.05
N VAL A 15 -9.90 33.88 -14.92
CA VAL A 15 -10.09 33.04 -13.72
C VAL A 15 -11.01 31.84 -13.99
N VAL A 16 -12.05 31.98 -14.81
CA VAL A 16 -12.94 30.84 -15.15
C VAL A 16 -12.27 29.85 -16.11
N SER A 17 -11.30 30.29 -16.94
CA SER A 17 -10.60 29.41 -17.90
C SER A 17 -9.54 28.49 -17.28
N ILE A 18 -9.08 28.80 -16.06
CA ILE A 18 -8.06 28.01 -15.33
C ILE A 18 -8.67 26.90 -14.46
N TYR A 19 -10.00 26.85 -14.32
CA TYR A 19 -10.71 25.97 -13.38
C TYR A 19 -11.86 25.19 -14.05
N SER A 20 -11.71 24.79 -15.32
CA SER A 20 -12.81 24.16 -16.06
C SER A 20 -13.17 22.73 -15.63
N ASP A 21 -12.32 22.00 -14.91
CA ASP A 21 -12.55 20.58 -14.63
C ASP A 21 -12.38 20.22 -13.15
N GLY A 22 -13.29 20.74 -12.30
CA GLY A 22 -13.34 20.40 -10.87
C GLY A 22 -14.70 20.69 -10.21
N PRO A 23 -14.92 20.23 -8.97
CA PRO A 23 -16.23 20.21 -8.29
C PRO A 23 -16.81 21.59 -7.93
N ILE A 24 -16.18 22.70 -8.34
CA ILE A 24 -16.61 24.09 -8.09
C ILE A 24 -17.68 24.54 -9.12
N TYR A 25 -18.19 23.63 -9.96
CA TYR A 25 -19.19 23.94 -10.99
C TYR A 25 -20.48 24.59 -10.44
N GLN A 26 -20.86 24.28 -9.20
CA GLN A 26 -22.09 24.81 -8.56
C GLN A 26 -21.95 26.27 -8.11
N GLU A 27 -20.77 26.72 -7.66
CA GLU A 27 -20.55 28.13 -7.25
C GLU A 27 -20.36 29.06 -8.45
N VAL A 28 -19.75 28.56 -9.53
CA VAL A 28 -19.63 29.29 -10.80
C VAL A 28 -21.00 29.50 -11.47
N ALA A 29 -21.95 28.58 -11.27
CA ALA A 29 -23.33 28.73 -11.76
C ALA A 29 -24.09 29.89 -11.09
N ALA A 30 -23.85 30.14 -9.80
CA ALA A 30 -24.43 31.25 -9.05
C ALA A 30 -23.92 32.62 -9.55
N LEU A 31 -22.61 32.73 -9.82
CA LEU A 31 -21.99 33.92 -10.40
C LEU A 31 -22.42 34.19 -11.85
N ARG A 32 -22.59 33.14 -12.67
CA ARG A 32 -23.17 33.25 -14.02
C ARG A 32 -24.62 33.74 -13.99
N SER A 33 -25.41 33.28 -13.01
CA SER A 33 -26.81 33.69 -12.86
C SER A 33 -26.94 35.15 -12.40
N ALA A 34 -26.07 35.61 -11.50
CA ALA A 34 -26.00 37.01 -11.07
C ALA A 34 -25.58 37.96 -12.21
N ALA A 35 -24.60 37.56 -13.03
CA ALA A 35 -24.16 38.34 -14.19
C ALA A 35 -25.25 38.43 -15.27
N LYS A 36 -26.04 37.36 -15.47
CA LYS A 36 -27.16 37.32 -16.42
C LYS A 36 -28.32 38.23 -15.97
N ALA A 37 -28.64 38.25 -14.67
CA ALA A 37 -29.68 39.12 -14.11
C ALA A 37 -29.35 40.62 -14.22
N VAL A 38 -28.07 41.00 -14.15
CA VAL A 38 -27.61 42.38 -14.36
C VAL A 38 -27.69 42.80 -15.84
N HIS A 39 -27.53 41.84 -16.77
CA HIS A 39 -27.64 42.08 -18.21
C HIS A 39 -29.11 42.22 -18.66
N GLU A 40 -30.00 41.35 -18.17
CA GLU A 40 -31.44 41.34 -18.54
C GLU A 40 -32.23 42.53 -17.98
N ARG A 41 -31.84 43.09 -16.83
CA ARG A 41 -32.45 44.34 -16.30
C ARG A 41 -32.21 45.57 -17.18
N LYS A 42 -31.25 45.55 -18.10
CA LYS A 42 -30.92 46.68 -18.99
C LYS A 42 -31.55 46.59 -20.39
N SER A 43 -32.18 45.47 -20.74
CA SER A 43 -32.73 45.22 -22.09
C SER A 43 -34.27 45.19 -22.17
N SER A 44 -34.99 45.49 -21.08
CA SER A 44 -36.47 45.53 -21.11
C SER A 44 -37.02 46.79 -21.82
N PRO A 45 -38.01 46.69 -22.73
CA PRO A 45 -38.51 47.82 -23.53
C PRO A 45 -39.39 48.83 -22.78
N SER A 46 -39.66 48.65 -21.48
CA SER A 46 -40.63 49.47 -20.73
C SER A 46 -39.99 50.36 -19.66
N TYR A 47 -38.81 50.93 -19.91
CA TYR A 47 -38.23 51.95 -19.03
C TYR A 47 -38.52 53.36 -19.55
N LYS A 48 -39.63 53.97 -19.09
CA LYS A 48 -39.84 55.41 -19.20
C LYS A 48 -39.28 56.09 -17.95
N ALA A 49 -38.31 56.98 -18.13
CA ALA A 49 -37.79 57.82 -17.06
C ALA A 49 -38.83 58.89 -16.68
N SER A 50 -39.32 58.88 -15.44
CA SER A 50 -39.98 60.03 -14.82
C SER A 50 -39.07 60.61 -13.74
N PRO A 51 -38.94 61.95 -13.63
CA PRO A 51 -38.13 62.57 -12.59
C PRO A 51 -38.97 62.70 -11.32
N LEU A 52 -38.49 62.17 -10.17
CA LEU A 52 -38.57 62.82 -8.86
C LEU A 52 -38.00 61.96 -7.73
N GLN A 53 -37.32 62.69 -6.85
CA GLN A 53 -36.94 62.43 -5.46
C GLN A 53 -35.87 61.37 -5.16
N HIS A 54 -34.69 61.93 -4.90
CA HIS A 54 -33.60 61.37 -4.10
C HIS A 54 -34.13 60.82 -2.77
N SER A 55 -34.20 59.49 -2.65
CA SER A 55 -34.02 58.82 -1.36
C SER A 55 -33.31 57.48 -1.59
N ALA A 56 -32.03 57.47 -1.23
CA ALA A 56 -31.18 56.33 -0.93
C ALA A 56 -31.31 55.07 -1.82
N THR A 57 -30.74 55.10 -3.02
CA THR A 57 -30.13 53.87 -3.57
C THR A 57 -28.82 53.62 -2.83
N PRO A 58 -28.57 52.43 -2.26
CA PRO A 58 -27.31 52.15 -1.57
C PRO A 58 -26.17 52.23 -2.60
N LYS A 59 -25.36 53.28 -2.50
CA LYS A 59 -24.08 53.34 -3.19
C LYS A 59 -23.19 52.30 -2.53
N VAL A 60 -22.90 51.23 -3.26
CA VAL A 60 -21.79 50.35 -2.91
C VAL A 60 -20.52 51.16 -3.18
N GLU A 61 -19.91 51.72 -2.14
CA GLU A 61 -18.71 52.53 -2.27
C GLU A 61 -17.49 51.63 -2.47
N LEU A 62 -16.45 52.10 -3.15
CA LEU A 62 -15.23 51.32 -3.41
C LEU A 62 -14.61 50.77 -2.11
N LYS A 63 -14.76 51.52 -1.00
CA LYS A 63 -14.36 51.11 0.36
C LYS A 63 -15.14 49.91 0.90
N ASP A 64 -16.40 49.72 0.52
CA ASP A 64 -17.23 48.59 0.98
C ASP A 64 -16.85 47.31 0.22
N ILE A 65 -16.44 47.44 -1.04
CA ILE A 65 -15.87 46.34 -1.83
C ILE A 65 -14.44 46.02 -1.35
N MET A 66 -13.61 47.03 -1.08
CA MET A 66 -12.27 46.84 -0.51
C MET A 66 -12.29 46.31 0.92
N GLY A 67 -13.36 46.56 1.69
CA GLY A 67 -13.62 45.92 2.98
C GLY A 67 -13.95 44.43 2.84
N ILE A 68 -14.71 44.04 1.81
CA ILE A 68 -14.97 42.64 1.49
C ILE A 68 -13.71 41.93 0.97
N VAL A 69 -12.94 42.59 0.10
CA VAL A 69 -11.65 42.07 -0.38
C VAL A 69 -10.66 41.96 0.79
N GLY A 70 -10.58 42.98 1.66
CA GLY A 70 -9.75 42.99 2.87
C GLY A 70 -10.14 41.91 3.90
N SER A 71 -11.44 41.67 4.13
CA SER A 71 -11.90 40.58 4.99
C SER A 71 -11.68 39.17 4.42
N VAL A 72 -11.45 39.07 3.11
CA VAL A 72 -11.02 37.83 2.44
C VAL A 72 -9.49 37.65 2.51
N TYR A 73 -8.73 38.74 2.70
CA TYR A 73 -7.27 38.69 2.90
C TYR A 73 -6.84 38.61 4.38
N ASP A 74 -7.67 39.05 5.33
CA ASP A 74 -7.35 39.06 6.77
C ASP A 74 -8.10 38.00 7.61
N ALA A 75 -8.91 37.15 7.00
CA ALA A 75 -9.27 35.89 7.63
C ALA A 75 -8.02 34.97 7.57
N PRO A 76 -7.58 34.32 8.67
CA PRO A 76 -6.61 33.25 8.56
C PRO A 76 -7.21 32.19 7.65
N ALA A 77 -6.80 32.23 6.40
CA ALA A 77 -7.37 31.41 5.37
C ALA A 77 -6.87 30.00 5.64
N ASN A 78 -7.67 29.21 6.34
CA ASN A 78 -7.73 27.76 6.10
C ASN A 78 -8.27 27.56 4.68
N ILE A 79 -7.55 28.06 3.67
CA ILE A 79 -7.62 27.55 2.32
C ILE A 79 -7.03 26.16 2.50
N GLU A 80 -7.89 25.16 2.65
CA GLU A 80 -7.45 23.78 2.46
C GLU A 80 -6.73 23.76 1.12
N LYS A 81 -5.41 23.60 1.18
CA LYS A 81 -4.57 23.54 -0.01
C LYS A 81 -5.11 22.40 -0.84
N ARG A 82 -5.80 22.72 -1.94
CA ARG A 82 -6.43 21.72 -2.81
C ARG A 82 -5.34 20.75 -3.25
N ALA A 83 -5.64 19.45 -3.14
CA ALA A 83 -4.77 18.38 -3.62
C ALA A 83 -4.23 18.70 -5.02
N ILE A 84 -2.89 18.73 -5.16
CA ILE A 84 -2.24 18.94 -6.45
C ILE A 84 -1.90 17.58 -7.04
N PHE A 85 -2.20 17.40 -8.31
CA PHE A 85 -1.76 16.25 -9.09
C PHE A 85 -0.35 16.52 -9.65
N ILE A 86 0.58 15.62 -9.35
CA ILE A 86 1.96 15.66 -9.83
C ILE A 86 2.14 14.48 -10.78
N TYR A 87 2.37 14.75 -12.07
CA TYR A 87 2.55 13.72 -13.09
C TYR A 87 4.04 13.45 -13.31
N VAL A 88 4.39 12.17 -13.40
CA VAL A 88 5.76 11.70 -13.70
C VAL A 88 5.69 10.72 -14.87
N SER A 89 6.67 10.76 -15.76
CA SER A 89 6.79 9.85 -16.91
C SER A 89 8.26 9.54 -17.19
N PRO A 90 8.62 8.33 -17.64
CA PRO A 90 9.99 8.03 -18.08
C PRO A 90 10.44 8.89 -19.27
N SER A 91 9.52 9.51 -19.99
CA SER A 91 9.77 10.45 -21.09
C SER A 91 9.63 11.92 -20.68
N GLY A 92 9.52 12.21 -19.38
CA GLY A 92 9.32 13.56 -18.84
C GLY A 92 10.61 14.38 -18.76
N SER A 93 10.53 15.51 -18.05
CA SER A 93 11.70 16.31 -17.67
C SER A 93 11.49 16.90 -16.28
N ASP A 94 12.50 16.85 -15.42
CA ASP A 94 12.42 17.47 -14.09
C ASP A 94 12.41 19.01 -14.13
N SER A 95 12.70 19.60 -15.30
CA SER A 95 12.46 21.03 -15.55
C SER A 95 10.98 21.36 -15.76
N ASN A 96 10.12 20.38 -15.99
CA ASN A 96 8.69 20.61 -16.16
C ASN A 96 8.01 20.95 -14.82
N SER A 97 6.83 21.57 -14.89
CA SER A 97 6.06 21.84 -13.69
C SER A 97 5.63 20.55 -12.99
N GLY A 98 5.29 19.50 -13.75
CA GLY A 98 4.67 18.28 -13.26
C GLY A 98 3.17 18.40 -13.04
N THR A 99 2.53 19.52 -13.42
CA THR A 99 1.11 19.79 -13.13
C THR A 99 0.14 19.31 -14.20
N SER A 100 0.65 18.70 -15.29
CA SER A 100 -0.17 18.13 -16.36
C SER A 100 0.51 16.93 -17.00
N THR A 101 -0.27 16.08 -17.68
CA THR A 101 0.24 14.91 -18.41
C THR A 101 1.08 15.28 -19.64
N SER A 102 0.96 16.51 -20.17
CA SER A 102 1.77 17.02 -21.28
C SER A 102 3.13 17.59 -20.85
N ALA A 103 3.30 17.88 -19.55
CA ALA A 103 4.55 18.35 -18.97
C ALA A 103 4.86 17.61 -17.66
N PRO A 104 5.05 16.27 -17.71
CA PRO A 104 5.34 15.47 -16.52
C PRO A 104 6.81 15.63 -16.10
N LEU A 105 7.07 15.41 -14.81
CA LEU A 105 8.43 15.23 -14.29
C LEU A 105 9.05 13.96 -14.85
N LEU A 106 10.37 13.90 -14.84
CA LEU A 106 11.11 12.70 -15.24
C LEU A 106 11.23 11.72 -14.09
N THR A 107 11.62 12.20 -12.90
CA THR A 107 11.98 11.34 -11.78
C THR A 107 10.90 11.30 -10.71
N ILE A 108 10.72 10.12 -10.13
CA ILE A 108 9.82 9.91 -8.98
C ILE A 108 10.33 10.73 -7.79
N GLN A 109 11.64 10.82 -7.58
CA GLN A 109 12.22 11.61 -6.50
C GLN A 109 11.89 13.11 -6.63
N ALA A 110 11.91 13.69 -7.83
CA ALA A 110 11.52 15.09 -8.02
C ALA A 110 10.05 15.33 -7.60
N ALA A 111 9.16 14.37 -7.91
CA ALA A 111 7.76 14.42 -7.49
C ALA A 111 7.61 14.29 -5.97
N VAL A 112 8.30 13.31 -5.35
CA VAL A 112 8.33 13.13 -3.89
C VAL A 112 8.82 14.40 -3.21
N ASN A 113 9.87 15.04 -3.72
CA ASN A 113 10.40 16.29 -3.18
C ASN A 113 9.41 17.46 -3.28
N LYS A 114 8.59 17.51 -4.33
CA LYS A 114 7.54 18.54 -4.52
C LYS A 114 6.28 18.30 -3.68
N ALA A 115 5.90 17.04 -3.48
CA ALA A 115 4.63 16.69 -2.85
C ALA A 115 4.53 17.19 -1.40
N VAL A 116 3.36 17.68 -1.01
CA VAL A 116 2.99 17.93 0.38
C VAL A 116 1.73 17.14 0.75
N ALA A 117 1.35 17.17 2.03
CA ALA A 117 0.11 16.54 2.52
C ALA A 117 -1.08 16.86 1.61
N GLY A 118 -1.80 15.81 1.17
CA GLY A 118 -2.94 15.88 0.26
C GLY A 118 -2.62 15.73 -1.23
N ASP A 119 -1.34 15.85 -1.63
CA ASP A 119 -0.97 15.71 -3.05
C ASP A 119 -1.03 14.25 -3.53
N THR A 120 -1.28 14.08 -4.84
CA THR A 120 -1.22 12.77 -5.51
C THR A 120 -0.19 12.81 -6.63
N ILE A 121 0.80 11.93 -6.53
CA ILE A 121 1.79 11.66 -7.56
C ILE A 121 1.26 10.54 -8.47
N PHE A 122 1.01 10.87 -9.72
CA PHE A 122 0.62 9.95 -10.78
C PHE A 122 1.83 9.56 -11.63
N LEU A 123 2.16 8.27 -11.60
CA LEU A 123 3.17 7.67 -12.48
C LEU A 123 2.51 7.21 -13.77
N ARG A 124 3.01 7.72 -14.90
CA ARG A 124 2.62 7.25 -16.24
C ARG A 124 3.28 5.91 -16.56
N ALA A 125 2.68 5.17 -17.48
CA ALA A 125 3.12 3.87 -17.94
C ALA A 125 4.61 3.84 -18.29
N GLY A 126 5.27 2.73 -17.93
CA GLY A 126 6.64 2.45 -18.31
C GLY A 126 7.52 2.00 -17.15
N THR A 127 8.80 1.83 -17.46
CA THR A 127 9.83 1.41 -16.51
C THR A 127 10.63 2.62 -16.05
N TYR A 128 10.71 2.81 -14.74
CA TYR A 128 11.53 3.81 -14.07
C TYR A 128 12.75 3.11 -13.51
N ALA A 129 13.94 3.45 -14.01
CA ALA A 129 15.21 2.81 -13.64
C ALA A 129 16.16 3.80 -12.94
N PRO A 130 15.81 4.29 -11.74
CA PRO A 130 16.61 5.28 -11.03
C PRO A 130 17.97 4.71 -10.59
N THR A 131 18.98 5.57 -10.50
CA THR A 131 20.34 5.20 -10.04
C THR A 131 20.53 5.29 -8.52
N LYS A 132 19.48 5.70 -7.80
CA LYS A 132 19.43 5.84 -6.35
C LYS A 132 18.02 5.51 -5.86
N ASN A 133 17.91 5.07 -4.60
CA ASN A 133 16.65 4.79 -3.93
C ASN A 133 15.72 6.02 -3.95
N ILE A 134 14.42 5.78 -4.05
CA ILE A 134 13.40 6.82 -3.90
C ILE A 134 13.22 7.04 -2.40
N GLN A 135 13.71 8.17 -1.90
CA GLN A 135 13.72 8.55 -0.49
C GLN A 135 12.45 9.30 -0.11
N ILE A 136 11.69 8.73 0.83
CA ILE A 136 10.46 9.29 1.38
C ILE A 136 10.66 9.59 2.87
N THR A 137 10.79 10.88 3.20
CA THR A 137 11.03 11.37 4.56
C THR A 137 10.00 12.40 5.05
N LYS A 138 9.10 12.85 4.17
CA LYS A 138 8.02 13.79 4.50
C LYS A 138 6.75 13.02 4.82
N SER A 139 5.91 13.56 5.71
CA SER A 139 4.63 12.93 6.04
C SER A 139 3.45 13.66 5.37
N GLY A 140 2.39 12.91 5.07
CA GLY A 140 1.06 13.47 4.95
C GLY A 140 0.44 13.72 6.33
N THR A 141 -0.88 13.83 6.38
CA THR A 141 -1.65 13.82 7.62
C THR A 141 -2.79 12.80 7.52
N ALA A 142 -3.42 12.47 8.65
CA ALA A 142 -4.60 11.59 8.64
C ALA A 142 -5.74 12.11 7.75
N ALA A 143 -5.92 13.43 7.70
CA ALA A 143 -6.92 14.08 6.85
C ALA A 143 -6.46 14.28 5.39
N SER A 144 -5.15 14.28 5.16
CA SER A 144 -4.55 14.61 3.85
C SER A 144 -3.30 13.76 3.61
N PRO A 145 -3.46 12.45 3.33
CA PRO A 145 -2.35 11.58 3.01
C PRO A 145 -1.68 12.00 1.69
N ILE A 146 -0.41 11.65 1.51
CA ILE A 146 0.28 11.79 0.23
C ILE A 146 0.13 10.47 -0.53
N THR A 147 -0.29 10.53 -1.80
CA THR A 147 -0.49 9.32 -2.61
C THR A 147 0.56 9.21 -3.71
N LEU A 148 1.19 8.05 -3.86
CA LEU A 148 2.03 7.67 -4.99
C LEU A 148 1.39 6.48 -5.70
N LYS A 149 0.92 6.68 -6.93
CA LYS A 149 0.20 5.63 -7.66
C LYS A 149 0.35 5.70 -9.17
N ASN A 150 0.03 4.61 -9.85
CA ASN A 150 -0.12 4.60 -11.29
C ASN A 150 -1.28 5.49 -11.76
N TYR A 151 -1.12 6.09 -12.94
CA TYR A 151 -2.16 6.89 -13.60
C TYR A 151 -3.16 5.98 -14.31
N ASN A 152 -4.46 6.08 -13.99
CA ASN A 152 -5.54 5.37 -14.69
C ASN A 152 -5.33 3.86 -14.91
N GLY A 153 -4.71 3.15 -13.96
CA GLY A 153 -4.46 1.71 -14.11
C GLY A 153 -3.30 1.36 -15.05
N GLU A 154 -2.53 2.35 -15.53
CA GLU A 154 -1.36 2.14 -16.36
C GLU A 154 -0.34 1.21 -15.66
N LYS A 155 0.38 0.40 -16.45
CA LYS A 155 1.42 -0.49 -15.92
C LYS A 155 2.69 0.31 -15.63
N VAL A 156 3.07 0.36 -14.36
CA VAL A 156 4.27 1.07 -13.87
C VAL A 156 5.21 0.07 -13.22
N VAL A 157 6.45 0.04 -13.70
CA VAL A 157 7.53 -0.77 -13.12
C VAL A 157 8.60 0.16 -12.56
N ILE A 158 8.96 -0.01 -11.30
CA ILE A 158 10.16 0.58 -10.70
C ILE A 158 11.23 -0.51 -10.69
N ASP A 159 12.29 -0.28 -11.46
CA ASP A 159 13.41 -1.22 -11.61
C ASP A 159 14.62 -0.69 -10.84
N GLY A 160 14.93 -1.37 -9.74
CA GLY A 160 16.01 -1.00 -8.84
C GLY A 160 17.40 -1.35 -9.35
N GLU A 161 17.55 -2.07 -10.46
CA GLU A 161 18.83 -2.69 -10.89
C GLU A 161 20.02 -1.70 -10.94
N ASN A 162 19.77 -0.41 -11.21
CA ASN A 162 20.81 0.62 -11.28
C ASN A 162 21.16 1.27 -9.93
N MET A 163 20.54 0.84 -8.82
CA MET A 163 20.78 1.39 -7.48
C MET A 163 22.01 0.76 -6.81
N PRO A 164 22.57 1.41 -5.77
CA PRO A 164 23.62 0.81 -4.96
C PRO A 164 23.22 -0.58 -4.42
N TYR A 165 24.21 -1.46 -4.29
CA TYR A 165 24.06 -2.78 -3.66
C TYR A 165 22.98 -3.69 -4.25
N THR A 166 22.80 -3.63 -5.56
CA THR A 166 21.70 -4.29 -6.26
C THR A 166 22.22 -5.10 -7.46
N PRO A 167 22.45 -6.42 -7.33
CA PRO A 167 22.57 -7.16 -6.07
C PRO A 167 23.87 -6.85 -5.34
N ALA A 168 23.86 -6.98 -4.01
CA ALA A 168 25.08 -6.95 -3.20
C ALA A 168 25.83 -8.29 -3.32
N ALA A 169 27.16 -8.25 -3.18
CA ALA A 169 27.99 -9.45 -3.14
C ALA A 169 27.71 -10.29 -1.87
N LEU A 170 28.05 -11.59 -1.93
CA LEU A 170 27.97 -12.50 -0.77
C LEU A 170 28.70 -11.91 0.45
N GLY A 171 27.99 -11.83 1.58
CA GLY A 171 28.50 -11.30 2.84
C GLY A 171 28.48 -9.76 2.96
N ALA A 172 28.11 -9.02 1.91
CA ALA A 172 28.09 -7.56 1.97
C ALA A 172 26.96 -7.01 2.86
N SER A 173 27.27 -6.06 3.75
CA SER A 173 26.25 -5.35 4.52
C SER A 173 25.59 -4.24 3.70
N LEU A 174 24.29 -4.05 3.90
CA LEU A 174 23.53 -2.96 3.28
C LEU A 174 23.38 -1.78 4.26
N PRO A 175 23.88 -0.57 3.94
CA PRO A 175 23.57 0.63 4.70
C PRO A 175 22.06 0.86 4.75
N ASN A 176 21.53 1.36 5.88
CA ASN A 176 20.09 1.55 6.06
C ASN A 176 19.49 2.43 4.94
N ALA A 177 20.11 3.57 4.65
CA ALA A 177 19.63 4.52 3.65
C ALA A 177 19.59 3.97 2.21
N ASP A 178 20.32 2.90 1.93
CA ASP A 178 20.38 2.26 0.61
C ASP A 178 19.45 1.03 0.52
N ARG A 179 18.62 0.76 1.54
CA ARG A 179 17.62 -0.32 1.51
C ARG A 179 16.38 0.11 0.74
N GLY A 180 15.85 -0.76 -0.13
CA GLY A 180 14.55 -0.55 -0.78
C GLY A 180 14.60 0.33 -2.02
N ALA A 181 14.08 -0.14 -3.16
CA ALA A 181 13.90 0.74 -4.32
C ALA A 181 13.03 1.95 -3.97
N ILE A 182 12.04 1.73 -3.09
CA ILE A 182 11.38 2.77 -2.32
C ILE A 182 11.83 2.64 -0.87
N HIS A 183 12.47 3.70 -0.35
CA HIS A 183 12.93 3.79 1.04
C HIS A 183 12.06 4.82 1.80
N ILE A 184 11.43 4.37 2.88
CA ILE A 184 10.59 5.21 3.74
C ILE A 184 11.20 5.21 5.13
N GLU A 185 11.56 6.37 5.65
CA GLU A 185 12.13 6.49 7.01
C GLU A 185 11.49 7.67 7.75
N GLY A 186 10.83 7.38 8.87
CA GLY A 186 10.14 8.38 9.69
C GLY A 186 8.89 9.01 9.06
N ALA A 187 8.50 8.58 7.86
CA ALA A 187 7.40 9.18 7.10
C ALA A 187 6.07 8.43 7.30
N ASN A 188 4.99 9.20 7.47
CA ASN A 188 3.68 8.71 7.83
C ASN A 188 2.60 9.20 6.85
N TYR A 189 1.46 8.53 6.84
CA TYR A 189 0.29 8.90 6.04
C TYR A 189 0.57 8.93 4.53
N TRP A 190 1.30 7.93 4.04
CA TRP A 190 1.47 7.66 2.61
C TRP A 190 0.52 6.58 2.13
N ILE A 191 0.05 6.71 0.90
CA ILE A 191 -0.62 5.66 0.15
C ILE A 191 0.27 5.33 -1.05
N ILE A 192 0.82 4.11 -1.10
CA ILE A 192 1.59 3.61 -2.24
C ILE A 192 0.78 2.51 -2.91
N GLU A 193 0.40 2.74 -4.18
CA GLU A 193 -0.61 1.92 -4.84
C GLU A 193 -0.31 1.57 -6.30
N GLY A 194 -0.57 0.31 -6.68
CA GLY A 194 -0.68 -0.10 -8.07
C GLY A 194 0.65 -0.11 -8.83
N LEU A 195 1.75 -0.39 -8.11
CA LEU A 195 3.11 -0.39 -8.64
C LEU A 195 3.68 -1.81 -8.67
N GLU A 196 4.47 -2.09 -9.71
CA GLU A 196 5.36 -3.25 -9.77
C GLU A 196 6.78 -2.79 -9.42
N ILE A 197 7.43 -3.45 -8.46
CA ILE A 197 8.76 -3.10 -7.97
C ILE A 197 9.66 -4.33 -8.09
N ILE A 198 10.74 -4.18 -8.86
CA ILE A 198 11.65 -5.26 -9.21
C ILE A 198 13.09 -4.89 -8.96
N HIS A 199 13.92 -5.92 -8.77
CA HIS A 199 15.37 -5.79 -8.72
C HIS A 199 15.85 -4.68 -7.76
N GLY A 200 15.16 -4.40 -6.67
CA GLY A 200 15.69 -3.51 -5.63
C GLY A 200 16.54 -4.31 -4.63
N ALA A 201 17.48 -3.65 -3.95
CA ALA A 201 18.16 -4.25 -2.80
C ALA A 201 17.14 -4.78 -1.79
N TYR A 202 16.04 -4.06 -1.58
CA TYR A 202 14.71 -4.56 -1.17
C TYR A 202 13.71 -3.98 -2.19
N GLY A 203 12.50 -4.53 -2.33
CA GLY A 203 11.49 -3.88 -3.17
C GLY A 203 11.03 -2.55 -2.55
N LEU A 204 10.37 -2.64 -1.40
CA LEU A 204 10.00 -1.50 -0.57
C LEU A 204 10.49 -1.73 0.86
N TYR A 205 11.20 -0.76 1.42
CA TYR A 205 11.66 -0.80 2.80
C TYR A 205 11.12 0.40 3.57
N ALA A 206 10.41 0.15 4.67
CA ALA A 206 9.84 1.16 5.54
C ALA A 206 10.36 0.98 6.97
N ARG A 207 10.98 2.03 7.52
CA ARG A 207 11.53 2.04 8.87
C ARG A 207 10.93 3.17 9.70
N ASP A 208 10.58 2.87 10.95
CA ASP A 208 10.09 3.87 11.91
C ASP A 208 8.92 4.71 11.34
N SER A 209 8.03 4.03 10.61
CA SER A 209 7.01 4.64 9.76
C SER A 209 5.64 4.02 10.05
N SER A 210 4.62 4.86 10.23
CA SER A 210 3.29 4.48 10.70
C SER A 210 2.17 5.09 9.85
N ASN A 211 0.97 4.52 9.95
CA ASN A 211 -0.23 4.99 9.24
C ASN A 211 -0.08 5.02 7.70
N ASN A 212 0.78 4.17 7.14
CA ASN A 212 0.94 4.06 5.69
C ASN A 212 0.07 2.92 5.12
N ILE A 213 -0.36 3.08 3.87
CA ILE A 213 -1.14 2.09 3.13
C ILE A 213 -0.32 1.65 1.91
N TYR A 214 -0.02 0.36 1.84
CA TYR A 214 0.64 -0.30 0.72
C TYR A 214 -0.39 -1.20 0.04
N ARG A 215 -0.87 -0.83 -1.15
CA ARG A 215 -2.04 -1.47 -1.74
C ARG A 215 -1.84 -1.88 -3.20
N ASN A 216 -2.28 -3.08 -3.56
CA ASN A 216 -2.21 -3.58 -4.94
C ASN A 216 -0.77 -3.49 -5.50
N LEU A 217 0.22 -3.83 -4.69
CA LEU A 217 1.62 -3.82 -5.08
C LEU A 217 2.03 -5.20 -5.58
N ILE A 218 2.93 -5.22 -6.56
CA ILE A 218 3.70 -6.40 -6.94
C ILE A 218 5.15 -6.14 -6.58
N THR A 219 5.74 -6.94 -5.70
CA THR A 219 7.17 -6.88 -5.36
C THR A 219 7.81 -8.19 -5.76
N ARG A 220 8.58 -8.20 -6.84
CA ARG A 220 9.14 -9.45 -7.37
C ARG A 220 10.59 -9.36 -7.77
N ASP A 221 11.27 -10.50 -7.69
CA ASP A 221 12.64 -10.64 -8.17
C ASP A 221 13.61 -9.62 -7.54
N ASN A 222 13.31 -9.12 -6.34
CA ASN A 222 14.18 -8.23 -5.59
C ASN A 222 15.33 -9.03 -4.94
N TYR A 223 16.38 -8.30 -4.55
CA TYR A 223 17.63 -8.86 -4.03
C TYR A 223 17.72 -8.95 -2.48
N GLU A 224 16.59 -8.70 -1.80
CA GLU A 224 16.19 -9.06 -0.43
C GLU A 224 14.66 -9.17 -0.42
N SER A 225 14.03 -9.11 0.75
CA SER A 225 12.58 -9.10 0.94
C SER A 225 11.84 -8.14 0.01
N GLY A 226 10.70 -8.58 -0.52
CA GLY A 226 9.89 -7.79 -1.44
C GLY A 226 9.31 -6.52 -0.79
N LEU A 227 8.73 -6.65 0.39
CA LEU A 227 8.33 -5.53 1.25
C LEU A 227 8.79 -5.79 2.69
N GLN A 228 9.52 -4.86 3.28
CA GLN A 228 9.92 -4.91 4.69
C GLN A 228 9.46 -3.67 5.47
N ILE A 229 8.83 -3.91 6.62
CA ILE A 229 8.48 -2.90 7.63
C ILE A 229 9.28 -3.20 8.90
N GLN A 230 9.97 -2.20 9.44
CA GLN A 230 10.90 -2.35 10.55
C GLN A 230 10.83 -1.19 11.56
N GLY A 231 11.27 -1.44 12.80
CA GLY A 231 11.38 -0.42 13.84
C GLY A 231 10.03 -0.08 14.48
N THR A 232 9.82 1.19 14.82
CA THR A 232 8.56 1.68 15.42
C THR A 232 7.52 1.91 14.33
N ALA A 233 6.70 0.91 14.08
CA ALA A 233 5.75 0.90 12.97
C ALA A 233 4.36 0.51 13.46
N SER A 234 3.41 1.44 13.42
CA SER A 234 2.03 1.21 13.86
C SER A 234 1.02 1.56 12.76
N TYR A 235 -0.13 0.90 12.76
CA TYR A 235 -1.27 1.21 11.90
C TYR A 235 -0.96 1.20 10.39
N ASN A 236 0.06 0.44 9.97
CA ASN A 236 0.32 0.24 8.55
C ASN A 236 -0.63 -0.83 7.98
N GLN A 237 -1.06 -0.63 6.74
CA GLN A 237 -1.95 -1.56 6.05
C GLN A 237 -1.27 -2.08 4.78
N VAL A 238 -1.06 -3.39 4.71
CA VAL A 238 -0.62 -4.10 3.50
C VAL A 238 -1.83 -4.80 2.89
N ILE A 239 -2.28 -4.36 1.73
CA ILE A 239 -3.55 -4.78 1.12
C ILE A 239 -3.29 -5.30 -0.29
N ASN A 240 -3.71 -6.54 -0.58
CA ASN A 240 -3.59 -7.13 -1.92
C ASN A 240 -2.15 -7.15 -2.47
N LEU A 241 -1.17 -7.43 -1.62
CA LEU A 241 0.23 -7.58 -2.03
C LEU A 241 0.44 -8.91 -2.77
N ASP A 242 1.09 -8.86 -3.92
CA ASP A 242 1.74 -10.01 -4.54
C ASP A 242 3.25 -9.89 -4.37
N SER A 243 3.88 -10.80 -3.64
CA SER A 243 5.32 -10.77 -3.43
C SER A 243 5.98 -12.10 -3.71
N TYR A 244 6.89 -12.13 -4.69
CA TYR A 244 7.41 -13.39 -5.19
C TYR A 244 8.76 -13.36 -5.88
N GLY A 245 9.45 -14.50 -5.88
CA GLY A 245 10.73 -14.63 -6.58
C GLY A 245 11.86 -13.79 -5.96
N ASN A 246 11.61 -13.18 -4.80
CA ASN A 246 12.60 -12.41 -4.08
C ASN A 246 13.68 -13.35 -3.54
N ARG A 247 14.93 -12.90 -3.62
CA ARG A 247 16.12 -13.70 -3.31
C ARG A 247 17.21 -12.79 -2.78
N ASP A 248 18.12 -13.29 -1.97
CA ASP A 248 19.23 -12.50 -1.45
C ASP A 248 20.55 -13.21 -1.71
N PRO A 249 21.18 -12.99 -2.89
CA PRO A 249 22.48 -13.56 -3.21
C PRO A 249 23.53 -13.20 -2.15
N ARG A 250 23.36 -12.06 -1.48
CA ARG A 250 24.24 -11.60 -0.41
C ARG A 250 24.20 -12.45 0.86
N LYS A 251 23.18 -13.29 1.09
CA LYS A 251 23.10 -14.25 2.22
C LYS A 251 22.63 -15.64 1.77
N ASN A 252 22.85 -16.01 0.52
CA ASN A 252 22.48 -17.34 0.00
C ASN A 252 21.01 -17.75 0.23
N GLY A 253 20.08 -16.81 0.19
CA GLY A 253 18.64 -17.10 0.32
C GLY A 253 18.09 -17.07 1.74
N GLU A 254 18.88 -16.69 2.75
CA GLU A 254 18.52 -16.71 4.18
C GLU A 254 17.64 -15.54 4.64
N SER A 255 17.24 -14.59 3.79
CA SER A 255 16.53 -13.40 4.27
C SER A 255 15.52 -12.77 3.32
N ALA A 256 15.48 -13.19 2.06
CA ALA A 256 14.54 -12.63 1.11
C ALA A 256 13.15 -13.27 1.28
N ASP A 257 12.33 -12.60 2.08
CA ASP A 257 10.93 -12.93 2.32
C ASP A 257 10.00 -12.33 1.26
N GLY A 258 8.79 -12.86 1.17
CA GLY A 258 7.71 -12.15 0.46
C GLY A 258 7.36 -10.83 1.17
N LEU A 259 7.01 -10.93 2.45
CA LEU A 259 6.65 -9.81 3.30
C LEU A 259 7.30 -9.96 4.68
N ALA A 260 8.09 -8.99 5.08
CA ALA A 260 8.69 -8.92 6.40
C ALA A 260 8.10 -7.76 7.21
N ILE A 261 7.59 -8.04 8.41
CA ILE A 261 7.26 -7.01 9.41
C ILE A 261 8.01 -7.40 10.67
N LYS A 262 9.29 -7.01 10.74
CA LYS A 262 10.30 -7.62 11.61
C LYS A 262 11.19 -6.59 12.30
N GLU A 263 11.90 -7.02 13.34
CA GLU A 263 12.87 -6.23 14.11
C GLU A 263 12.28 -4.89 14.59
N GLY A 264 11.25 -4.94 15.44
CA GLY A 264 10.52 -3.73 15.79
C GLY A 264 9.31 -3.92 16.72
N SER A 265 8.49 -2.89 16.79
CA SER A 265 7.24 -2.89 17.56
C SER A 265 6.27 -1.85 17.04
N GLY A 266 5.00 -1.94 17.45
CA GLY A 266 3.93 -1.03 17.06
C GLY A 266 2.64 -1.78 16.71
N VAL A 267 1.52 -1.22 17.14
CA VAL A 267 0.22 -1.89 17.12
C VAL A 267 -0.57 -1.56 15.84
N GLY A 268 -1.58 -2.38 15.55
CA GLY A 268 -2.55 -2.07 14.50
C GLY A 268 -2.04 -2.29 13.07
N ASN A 269 -0.89 -2.94 12.88
CA ASN A 269 -0.46 -3.36 11.56
C ASN A 269 -1.35 -4.48 11.03
N VAL A 270 -1.82 -4.33 9.79
CA VAL A 270 -2.76 -5.26 9.15
C VAL A 270 -2.20 -5.72 7.80
N VAL A 271 -2.30 -7.02 7.55
CA VAL A 271 -2.03 -7.66 6.25
C VAL A 271 -3.32 -8.33 5.78
N ARG A 272 -3.80 -7.96 4.59
CA ARG A 272 -5.05 -8.50 4.02
C ARG A 272 -4.89 -8.83 2.55
N GLY A 273 -5.29 -10.02 2.13
CA GLY A 273 -5.29 -10.39 0.71
C GLY A 273 -3.90 -10.60 0.13
N ALA A 274 -2.87 -10.82 0.96
CA ALA A 274 -1.51 -11.00 0.49
C ALA A 274 -1.30 -12.39 -0.13
N ARG A 275 -0.48 -12.46 -1.17
CA ARG A 275 -0.01 -13.69 -1.81
C ARG A 275 1.51 -13.67 -1.85
N LEU A 276 2.13 -14.65 -1.20
CA LEU A 276 3.56 -14.65 -0.90
C LEU A 276 4.18 -15.96 -1.38
N TRP A 277 4.90 -15.95 -2.50
CA TRP A 277 5.32 -17.21 -3.10
C TRP A 277 6.68 -17.25 -3.75
N ASN A 278 7.27 -18.44 -3.79
CA ASN A 278 8.56 -18.67 -4.42
C ASN A 278 9.66 -17.70 -3.97
N ASN A 279 9.57 -17.17 -2.75
CA ASN A 279 10.63 -16.39 -2.13
C ASN A 279 11.71 -17.35 -1.61
N ALA A 280 12.95 -16.85 -1.54
CA ALA A 280 14.09 -17.68 -1.15
C ALA A 280 14.00 -18.15 0.28
N ASP A 281 13.57 -17.28 1.19
CA ASP A 281 13.45 -17.61 2.61
C ASP A 281 12.00 -17.98 2.96
N ASP A 282 11.20 -17.05 3.46
CA ASP A 282 9.81 -17.29 3.84
C ASP A 282 8.78 -16.55 2.97
N GLY A 283 7.53 -17.00 3.09
CA GLY A 283 6.39 -16.20 2.63
C GLY A 283 6.27 -14.91 3.44
N PHE A 284 6.09 -15.06 4.74
CA PHE A 284 5.96 -13.98 5.71
C PHE A 284 6.89 -14.19 6.90
N ASP A 285 7.55 -13.11 7.35
CA ASP A 285 8.45 -13.12 8.51
C ASP A 285 8.13 -11.97 9.49
N ALA A 286 7.88 -12.34 10.75
CA ALA A 286 7.71 -11.43 11.89
C ALA A 286 8.87 -11.48 12.91
N TRP A 287 10.05 -11.94 12.52
CA TRP A 287 11.24 -12.05 13.36
C TRP A 287 11.42 -10.82 14.27
N GLU A 288 11.52 -11.01 15.59
CA GLU A 288 11.70 -9.91 16.56
C GLU A 288 10.68 -8.75 16.50
N PHE A 289 9.46 -8.94 15.97
CA PHE A 289 8.42 -7.92 16.04
C PHE A 289 7.51 -8.11 17.27
N ALA A 290 7.66 -7.26 18.27
CA ALA A 290 7.07 -7.48 19.61
C ALA A 290 5.56 -7.17 19.72
N SER A 291 4.96 -6.55 18.70
CA SER A 291 3.55 -6.11 18.75
C SER A 291 2.65 -6.94 17.84
N PRO A 292 1.36 -7.10 18.16
CA PRO A 292 0.42 -7.84 17.33
C PRO A 292 0.38 -7.34 15.88
N ILE A 293 0.46 -8.29 14.95
CA ILE A 293 0.16 -8.08 13.53
C ILE A 293 -1.09 -8.91 13.25
N TYR A 294 -2.09 -8.31 12.61
CA TYR A 294 -3.29 -9.00 12.18
C TYR A 294 -3.17 -9.37 10.70
N VAL A 295 -3.09 -10.66 10.41
CA VAL A 295 -2.99 -11.20 9.05
C VAL A 295 -4.28 -11.93 8.73
N GLU A 296 -4.93 -11.57 7.62
CA GLU A 296 -6.15 -12.25 7.20
C GLU A 296 -6.28 -12.45 5.69
N ASN A 297 -7.07 -13.45 5.31
CA ASN A 297 -7.44 -13.71 3.92
C ASN A 297 -6.22 -13.75 2.99
N SER A 298 -5.15 -14.41 3.42
CA SER A 298 -3.84 -14.35 2.76
C SER A 298 -3.26 -15.75 2.55
N VAL A 299 -2.36 -15.89 1.58
CA VAL A 299 -1.88 -17.19 1.07
C VAL A 299 -0.37 -17.17 0.88
N ALA A 300 0.34 -18.19 1.38
CA ALA A 300 1.78 -18.35 1.19
C ALA A 300 2.12 -19.74 0.61
N TRP A 301 2.91 -19.81 -0.47
CA TRP A 301 3.25 -21.10 -1.08
C TRP A 301 4.62 -21.15 -1.76
N GLY A 302 5.21 -22.34 -1.84
CA GLY A 302 6.44 -22.54 -2.60
C GLY A 302 7.67 -21.78 -2.08
N ASN A 303 7.65 -21.21 -0.88
CA ASN A 303 8.80 -20.51 -0.32
C ASN A 303 9.88 -21.49 0.15
N GLY A 304 11.16 -21.08 0.16
CA GLY A 304 12.27 -21.89 0.69
C GLY A 304 12.95 -22.83 -0.30
N PHE A 305 12.71 -22.71 -1.60
CA PHE A 305 13.40 -23.54 -2.59
C PHE A 305 14.46 -22.74 -3.32
N ASN A 306 15.63 -23.37 -3.48
CA ASN A 306 16.69 -22.83 -4.31
C ASN A 306 16.31 -22.86 -5.79
N ARG A 307 15.82 -21.71 -6.30
CA ARG A 307 15.47 -21.52 -7.71
C ARG A 307 16.54 -20.79 -8.52
N TRP A 308 17.58 -20.32 -7.84
CA TRP A 308 18.59 -19.42 -8.42
C TRP A 308 19.99 -20.03 -8.44
N GLY A 309 20.14 -21.28 -8.00
CA GLY A 309 21.40 -22.01 -8.06
C GLY A 309 22.44 -21.54 -7.04
N PHE A 310 22.02 -21.05 -5.87
CA PHE A 310 22.96 -20.71 -4.79
C PHE A 310 23.64 -22.00 -4.28
N THR A 311 24.98 -22.02 -4.24
CA THR A 311 25.74 -23.22 -3.84
C THR A 311 25.45 -23.64 -2.39
N ASP A 312 25.43 -22.68 -1.47
CA ASP A 312 25.22 -22.90 -0.04
C ASP A 312 23.86 -22.33 0.39
N PHE A 313 22.80 -22.74 -0.31
CA PHE A 313 21.44 -22.24 -0.07
C PHE A 313 20.96 -22.56 1.35
N VAL A 314 20.48 -21.53 2.06
CA VAL A 314 20.11 -21.59 3.48
C VAL A 314 18.75 -20.95 3.79
N GLY A 315 17.85 -20.82 2.79
CA GLY A 315 16.49 -20.36 3.06
C GLY A 315 15.72 -21.33 3.97
N ASP A 316 14.99 -20.80 4.95
CA ASP A 316 14.28 -21.57 5.97
C ASP A 316 13.01 -22.23 5.43
N GLY A 317 12.29 -21.59 4.51
CA GLY A 317 11.18 -22.20 3.78
C GLY A 317 9.89 -22.36 4.54
N ASN A 318 9.51 -21.36 5.32
CA ASN A 318 8.23 -21.31 6.02
C ASN A 318 7.18 -20.56 5.19
N GLY A 319 5.91 -20.95 5.35
CA GLY A 319 4.80 -20.14 4.84
C GLY A 319 4.61 -18.87 5.65
N TRP A 320 4.37 -19.05 6.95
CA TRP A 320 4.12 -17.99 7.92
C TRP A 320 5.03 -18.16 9.15
N LYS A 321 6.14 -17.42 9.19
CA LYS A 321 7.05 -17.33 10.33
C LYS A 321 6.54 -16.26 11.30
N ALA A 322 5.89 -16.69 12.38
CA ALA A 322 5.18 -15.82 13.32
C ALA A 322 6.09 -15.24 14.43
N GLY A 323 7.35 -14.95 14.12
CA GLY A 323 8.30 -14.25 14.98
C GLY A 323 9.32 -15.13 15.69
N GLY A 324 10.47 -14.56 16.08
CA GLY A 324 11.56 -15.34 16.67
C GLY A 324 12.59 -14.53 17.45
N ASN A 325 13.56 -15.26 18.03
CA ASN A 325 14.53 -14.81 19.06
C ASN A 325 13.97 -14.58 20.47
N GLY A 326 12.92 -15.30 20.88
CA GLY A 326 12.38 -15.15 22.25
C GLY A 326 11.61 -13.84 22.48
N VAL A 327 11.38 -13.05 21.43
CA VAL A 327 10.60 -11.81 21.49
C VAL A 327 9.12 -12.13 21.42
N ALA A 328 8.36 -11.73 22.44
CA ALA A 328 6.93 -11.99 22.52
C ALA A 328 6.14 -11.09 21.57
N GLY A 329 5.50 -11.68 20.56
CA GLY A 329 4.57 -11.01 19.66
C GLY A 329 3.25 -11.78 19.58
N ASN A 330 2.13 -11.18 20.02
CA ASN A 330 0.83 -11.84 20.01
C ASN A 330 0.14 -11.69 18.63
N HIS A 331 0.76 -12.20 17.57
CA HIS A 331 0.23 -12.09 16.21
C HIS A 331 -1.05 -12.91 16.04
N ILE A 332 -1.83 -12.56 15.03
CA ILE A 332 -3.11 -13.21 14.74
C ILE A 332 -3.14 -13.52 13.24
N PHE A 333 -3.39 -14.78 12.91
CA PHE A 333 -3.61 -15.28 11.56
C PHE A 333 -5.04 -15.81 11.49
N ASN A 334 -5.83 -15.22 10.60
CA ASN A 334 -7.25 -15.54 10.45
C ASN A 334 -7.58 -15.83 8.99
N ASN A 335 -8.15 -16.98 8.67
CA ASN A 335 -8.46 -17.34 7.28
C ASN A 335 -7.23 -17.25 6.36
N THR A 336 -6.15 -17.94 6.71
CA THR A 336 -4.89 -17.93 5.93
C THR A 336 -4.49 -19.32 5.46
N MET A 337 -3.87 -19.41 4.28
CA MET A 337 -3.40 -20.66 3.70
C MET A 337 -1.89 -20.70 3.60
N ALA A 338 -1.31 -21.86 3.91
CA ALA A 338 0.06 -22.23 3.59
C ALA A 338 0.05 -23.53 2.79
N PHE A 339 0.74 -23.58 1.65
CA PHE A 339 0.87 -24.85 0.94
C PHE A 339 2.18 -25.02 0.19
N SER A 340 2.72 -26.24 0.18
CA SER A 340 3.91 -26.59 -0.62
C SER A 340 5.12 -25.66 -0.39
N ASN A 341 5.25 -25.08 0.81
CA ASN A 341 6.50 -24.45 1.26
C ASN A 341 7.52 -25.54 1.60
N ALA A 342 8.81 -25.23 1.44
CA ALA A 342 9.88 -26.20 1.52
C ALA A 342 9.97 -26.90 2.88
N VAL A 343 9.65 -26.21 3.98
CA VAL A 343 9.76 -26.75 5.34
C VAL A 343 8.43 -26.73 6.09
N THR A 344 7.97 -25.59 6.63
CA THR A 344 6.74 -25.53 7.45
C THR A 344 5.61 -24.72 6.82
N GLY A 345 4.38 -24.97 7.26
CA GLY A 345 3.24 -24.11 6.95
C GLY A 345 3.23 -22.86 7.83
N PHE A 346 2.97 -23.07 9.12
CA PHE A 346 2.94 -22.05 10.16
C PHE A 346 3.93 -22.41 11.26
N VAL A 347 4.77 -21.46 11.68
CA VAL A 347 5.77 -21.69 12.72
C VAL A 347 5.83 -20.53 13.71
N ASP A 348 5.86 -20.85 15.01
CA ASP A 348 6.01 -19.84 16.06
C ASP A 348 7.45 -19.36 16.23
N ASN A 349 8.42 -20.08 15.66
CA ASN A 349 9.84 -19.74 15.53
C ASN A 349 10.49 -19.15 16.81
N LYS A 350 10.15 -19.72 17.97
CA LYS A 350 10.62 -19.28 19.31
C LYS A 350 10.06 -17.93 19.78
N ASN A 351 8.99 -17.42 19.19
CA ASN A 351 8.16 -16.38 19.80
C ASN A 351 7.41 -16.97 21.02
N PRO A 352 7.58 -16.45 22.25
CA PRO A 352 6.85 -16.91 23.44
C PRO A 352 5.49 -16.25 23.63
N GLY A 353 5.12 -15.29 22.77
CA GLY A 353 3.83 -14.61 22.76
C GLY A 353 2.66 -15.54 22.43
N LYS A 354 1.45 -15.13 22.81
CA LYS A 354 0.22 -15.87 22.55
C LYS A 354 -0.25 -15.60 21.12
N ILE A 355 0.28 -16.35 20.15
CA ILE A 355 -0.12 -16.27 18.76
C ILE A 355 -1.49 -16.94 18.60
N THR A 356 -2.31 -16.42 17.70
CA THR A 356 -3.64 -16.98 17.40
C THR A 356 -3.71 -17.41 15.94
N PHE A 357 -3.98 -18.68 15.69
CA PHE A 357 -4.27 -19.23 14.36
C PHE A 357 -5.70 -19.73 14.33
N ILE A 358 -6.55 -19.07 13.54
CA ILE A 358 -7.97 -19.38 13.39
C ILE A 358 -8.29 -19.58 11.92
N ASP A 359 -9.03 -20.65 11.62
CA ASP A 359 -9.47 -20.97 10.26
C ASP A 359 -8.29 -20.97 9.27
N CYS A 360 -7.13 -21.49 9.66
CA CYS A 360 -5.95 -21.56 8.80
C CYS A 360 -5.82 -22.95 8.17
N THR A 361 -5.32 -23.03 6.93
CA THR A 361 -5.07 -24.30 6.23
C THR A 361 -3.59 -24.49 5.92
N ALA A 362 -3.01 -25.61 6.32
CA ALA A 362 -1.65 -26.04 5.99
C ALA A 362 -1.68 -27.33 5.15
N TRP A 363 -1.07 -27.32 3.96
CA TRP A 363 -1.11 -28.45 3.04
C TRP A 363 0.22 -28.74 2.35
N ASN A 364 0.64 -30.01 2.40
CA ASN A 364 1.77 -30.54 1.62
C ASN A 364 3.13 -29.88 1.94
N HIS A 365 3.47 -29.77 3.22
CA HIS A 365 4.80 -29.35 3.68
C HIS A 365 5.70 -30.56 4.00
N THR A 366 7.02 -30.43 3.81
CA THR A 366 7.96 -31.52 4.15
C THR A 366 8.13 -31.69 5.65
N SER A 367 7.86 -30.63 6.43
CA SER A 367 7.80 -30.61 7.88
C SER A 367 6.39 -30.32 8.37
N ALA A 368 6.26 -29.80 9.59
CA ALA A 368 4.97 -29.64 10.23
C ALA A 368 4.07 -28.64 9.51
N GLY A 369 2.76 -28.96 9.43
CA GLY A 369 1.75 -28.00 8.99
C GLY A 369 1.67 -26.82 9.96
N PHE A 370 1.57 -27.12 11.25
CA PHE A 370 1.66 -26.15 12.35
C PHE A 370 2.77 -26.58 13.32
N LYS A 371 3.85 -25.80 13.43
CA LYS A 371 4.96 -25.98 14.38
C LYS A 371 4.89 -24.89 15.45
N VAL A 372 4.24 -25.19 16.58
CA VAL A 372 3.98 -24.22 17.64
C VAL A 372 4.40 -24.82 18.98
N THR A 373 5.70 -24.69 19.30
CA THR A 373 6.32 -25.43 20.40
C THR A 373 6.80 -24.54 21.55
N SER A 374 6.83 -23.22 21.36
CA SER A 374 7.48 -22.26 22.24
C SER A 374 6.53 -21.21 22.83
N SER A 375 5.23 -21.28 22.51
CA SER A 375 4.23 -20.28 22.90
C SER A 375 2.96 -20.91 23.50
N PRO A 376 2.23 -20.19 24.38
CA PRO A 376 0.89 -20.57 24.87
C PRO A 376 -0.22 -20.22 23.86
N SER A 377 0.06 -20.47 22.58
CA SER A 377 -0.75 -20.03 21.44
C SER A 377 -2.13 -20.69 21.39
N VAL A 378 -3.06 -20.06 20.65
CA VAL A 378 -4.41 -20.56 20.41
C VAL A 378 -4.54 -21.04 18.96
N LEU A 379 -4.92 -22.30 18.78
CA LEU A 379 -5.18 -22.90 17.48
C LEU A 379 -6.63 -23.37 17.42
N LYS A 380 -7.46 -22.74 16.58
CA LYS A 380 -8.88 -23.07 16.46
C LYS A 380 -9.30 -23.29 15.03
N ALA A 381 -10.06 -24.36 14.79
CA ALA A 381 -10.69 -24.65 13.49
C ALA A 381 -9.70 -24.67 12.30
N ASN A 382 -8.44 -25.03 12.54
CA ASN A 382 -7.42 -25.11 11.50
C ASN A 382 -7.44 -26.48 10.79
N LEU A 383 -7.12 -26.47 9.50
CA LEU A 383 -6.99 -27.66 8.66
C LEU A 383 -5.50 -27.95 8.41
N ALA A 384 -5.05 -29.15 8.73
CA ALA A 384 -3.74 -29.66 8.33
C ALA A 384 -3.89 -31.02 7.63
N VAL A 385 -3.39 -31.12 6.40
CA VAL A 385 -3.50 -32.32 5.55
C VAL A 385 -2.20 -32.53 4.75
N LYS A 386 -1.70 -33.78 4.69
CA LYS A 386 -0.49 -34.17 3.96
C LYS A 386 0.80 -33.45 4.39
N ASN A 387 0.93 -33.11 5.67
CA ASN A 387 2.18 -32.57 6.23
C ASN A 387 2.87 -33.63 7.09
N ASN A 388 4.14 -33.39 7.46
CA ASN A 388 4.92 -34.33 8.25
C ASN A 388 5.57 -33.67 9.49
N PRO A 389 4.90 -33.65 10.65
CA PRO A 389 3.52 -34.06 10.93
C PRO A 389 2.46 -33.00 10.54
N ASN A 390 1.17 -33.27 10.70
CA ASN A 390 0.15 -32.22 10.55
C ASN A 390 0.28 -31.10 11.58
N SER A 391 0.63 -31.44 12.82
CA SER A 391 0.82 -30.51 13.92
C SER A 391 1.94 -30.99 14.84
N ASN A 392 2.82 -30.09 15.27
CA ASN A 392 3.81 -30.28 16.32
C ASN A 392 3.62 -29.16 17.35
N LEU A 393 2.97 -29.49 18.48
CA LEU A 393 2.45 -28.50 19.42
C LEU A 393 3.05 -28.71 20.82
N GLY A 394 3.42 -27.61 21.47
CA GLY A 394 3.84 -27.59 22.88
C GLY A 394 2.67 -27.77 23.84
N SER A 395 2.96 -28.17 25.08
CA SER A 395 1.94 -28.46 26.10
C SER A 395 1.13 -27.24 26.55
N ALA A 396 1.65 -26.02 26.35
CA ALA A 396 0.97 -24.77 26.69
C ALA A 396 -0.05 -24.31 25.63
N VAL A 397 -0.10 -24.96 24.45
CA VAL A 397 -1.01 -24.60 23.36
C VAL A 397 -2.45 -24.93 23.72
N SER A 398 -3.35 -23.95 23.54
CA SER A 398 -4.80 -24.17 23.59
C SER A 398 -5.31 -24.50 22.18
N GLN A 399 -5.90 -25.69 22.01
CA GLN A 399 -6.34 -26.18 20.70
C GLN A 399 -7.78 -26.69 20.73
N SER A 400 -8.58 -26.35 19.72
CA SER A 400 -9.97 -26.82 19.60
C SER A 400 -10.46 -26.85 18.15
N GLY A 401 -11.23 -27.87 17.79
CA GLY A 401 -11.88 -27.95 16.46
C GLY A 401 -10.93 -28.03 15.26
N ASN A 402 -9.63 -28.21 15.47
CA ASN A 402 -8.69 -28.40 14.36
C ASN A 402 -8.83 -29.81 13.77
N SER A 403 -8.37 -30.01 12.54
CA SER A 403 -8.49 -31.30 11.84
C SER A 403 -7.88 -32.47 12.64
N TRP A 404 -6.78 -32.23 13.34
CA TRP A 404 -6.11 -33.21 14.21
C TRP A 404 -6.78 -33.41 15.57
N ASN A 405 -7.63 -32.47 16.03
CA ASN A 405 -8.45 -32.67 17.23
C ASN A 405 -9.68 -33.51 16.92
N ILE A 406 -10.32 -33.22 15.79
CA ILE A 406 -11.52 -33.93 15.32
C ILE A 406 -11.14 -35.36 14.89
N GLY A 407 -9.95 -35.55 14.31
CA GLY A 407 -9.51 -36.83 13.82
C GLY A 407 -10.19 -37.24 12.50
N GLY A 408 -9.99 -38.49 12.09
CA GLY A 408 -10.52 -39.01 10.83
C GLY A 408 -9.73 -38.60 9.59
N THR A 409 -10.27 -38.95 8.42
CA THR A 409 -9.67 -38.66 7.12
C THR A 409 -10.30 -37.40 6.51
N TRP A 410 -9.45 -36.42 6.20
CA TRP A 410 -9.87 -35.16 5.60
C TRP A 410 -9.72 -35.21 4.08
N THR A 411 -10.86 -35.34 3.38
CA THR A 411 -10.89 -35.35 1.92
C THR A 411 -11.04 -33.93 1.38
N LEU A 412 -10.19 -33.59 0.40
CA LEU A 412 -10.19 -32.29 -0.27
C LEU A 412 -10.67 -32.48 -1.72
N PRO A 413 -11.91 -32.10 -2.07
CA PRO A 413 -12.45 -32.28 -3.42
C PRO A 413 -11.69 -31.52 -4.50
N ASN A 414 -11.08 -30.39 -4.13
CA ASN A 414 -10.26 -29.58 -5.03
C ASN A 414 -8.88 -29.34 -4.42
N THR A 415 -7.85 -29.93 -5.04
CA THR A 415 -6.43 -29.67 -4.73
C THR A 415 -5.70 -29.03 -5.91
N ASN A 416 -6.41 -28.43 -6.87
CA ASN A 416 -5.80 -27.71 -7.99
C ASN A 416 -5.65 -26.22 -7.62
N PRO A 417 -4.42 -25.69 -7.49
CA PRO A 417 -4.20 -24.31 -7.05
C PRO A 417 -4.42 -23.26 -8.15
N SER A 418 -4.66 -23.65 -9.41
CA SER A 418 -4.66 -22.73 -10.56
C SER A 418 -5.54 -21.48 -10.43
N VAL A 419 -6.67 -21.58 -9.72
CA VAL A 419 -7.55 -20.42 -9.49
C VAL A 419 -6.96 -19.47 -8.44
N ILE A 420 -6.51 -19.99 -7.29
CA ILE A 420 -5.99 -19.15 -6.19
C ILE A 420 -4.66 -18.48 -6.57
N THR A 421 -3.85 -19.16 -7.38
CA THR A 421 -2.56 -18.65 -7.89
C THR A 421 -2.69 -17.90 -9.23
N GLY A 422 -3.88 -17.84 -9.81
CA GLY A 422 -4.16 -17.15 -11.07
C GLY A 422 -4.18 -15.62 -10.92
N PRO A 423 -4.59 -14.88 -11.96
CA PRO A 423 -4.74 -13.42 -11.86
C PRO A 423 -5.70 -13.02 -10.75
N ARG A 424 -5.42 -11.92 -10.05
CA ARG A 424 -6.39 -11.30 -9.12
C ARG A 424 -7.66 -10.89 -9.87
N THR A 425 -8.76 -10.77 -9.13
CA THR A 425 -9.98 -10.15 -9.64
C THR A 425 -9.73 -8.67 -10.02
N SER A 426 -10.65 -8.06 -10.76
CA SER A 426 -10.56 -6.63 -11.10
C SER A 426 -10.58 -5.70 -9.87
N ALA A 427 -11.11 -6.17 -8.74
CA ALA A 427 -11.07 -5.47 -7.44
C ALA A 427 -9.74 -5.69 -6.68
N GLY A 428 -8.78 -6.42 -7.26
CA GLY A 428 -7.50 -6.76 -6.63
C GLY A 428 -7.59 -7.91 -5.62
N LEU A 429 -8.75 -8.54 -5.43
CA LEU A 429 -8.94 -9.64 -4.49
C LEU A 429 -8.37 -10.96 -5.02
N ILE A 430 -8.00 -11.86 -4.10
CA ILE A 430 -7.73 -13.27 -4.41
C ILE A 430 -9.02 -13.88 -5.01
N PRO A 431 -8.96 -14.58 -6.15
CA PRO A 431 -10.14 -15.15 -6.80
C PRO A 431 -10.89 -16.13 -5.89
N SER A 432 -12.23 -16.13 -5.99
CA SER A 432 -13.05 -17.07 -5.24
C SER A 432 -12.80 -18.50 -5.69
N THR A 433 -12.61 -19.41 -4.74
CA THR A 433 -12.23 -20.80 -5.00
C THR A 433 -12.48 -21.70 -3.78
N ASN A 434 -12.86 -22.95 -4.06
CA ASN A 434 -12.96 -24.01 -3.07
C ASN A 434 -11.66 -24.83 -2.91
N PHE A 435 -10.53 -24.31 -3.41
CA PHE A 435 -9.22 -24.94 -3.24
C PHE A 435 -8.93 -25.22 -1.75
N LEU A 436 -8.60 -26.48 -1.43
CA LEU A 436 -8.35 -27.00 -0.08
C LEU A 436 -9.51 -26.83 0.92
N VAL A 437 -10.74 -26.61 0.45
CA VAL A 437 -11.93 -26.60 1.31
C VAL A 437 -12.45 -28.04 1.48
N PRO A 438 -12.59 -28.57 2.71
CA PRO A 438 -13.05 -29.93 2.94
C PRO A 438 -14.57 -30.07 2.74
N SER A 439 -15.03 -31.24 2.29
CA SER A 439 -16.47 -31.50 2.14
C SER A 439 -17.20 -31.47 3.48
N GLY A 440 -18.31 -30.74 3.56
CA GLY A 440 -19.24 -30.79 4.69
C GLY A 440 -18.69 -30.27 6.03
N SER A 441 -17.60 -29.49 6.00
CA SER A 441 -16.96 -28.92 7.19
C SER A 441 -16.51 -27.50 6.93
N THR A 442 -16.48 -26.68 7.98
CA THR A 442 -15.98 -25.29 7.93
C THR A 442 -14.56 -25.16 8.50
N VAL A 443 -13.84 -26.27 8.67
CA VAL A 443 -12.47 -26.29 9.21
C VAL A 443 -11.46 -25.86 8.14
N GLY A 444 -10.59 -24.93 8.50
CA GLY A 444 -9.57 -24.36 7.64
C GLY A 444 -10.01 -23.07 6.95
N ALA A 445 -9.08 -22.49 6.19
CA ALA A 445 -9.31 -21.29 5.43
C ALA A 445 -10.26 -21.54 4.26
N SER A 446 -11.06 -20.53 3.93
CA SER A 446 -11.99 -20.50 2.80
C SER A 446 -11.85 -19.19 2.03
N PHE A 447 -11.79 -19.31 0.71
CA PHE A 447 -11.86 -18.18 -0.23
C PHE A 447 -13.08 -18.34 -1.14
N VAL A 448 -14.15 -18.98 -0.68
CA VAL A 448 -15.39 -19.15 -1.45
C VAL A 448 -16.21 -17.87 -1.44
#